data_AF-A0A2V5NRQ6-F1
#
_entry.id   AF-A0A2V5NRQ6-F1
#
_cell.length_a   1.000
_cell.length_b   1.000
_cell.length_c   1.000
_cell.angle_alpha   90.00
_cell.angle_beta   90.00
_cell.angle_gamma   90.00
#
_symmetry.space_group_name_H-M   'P 1'
#
loop_
_entity.id
_entity.type
_entity.pdbx_description
1 polymer ?
#
loop_
_entity_poly.entity_id
_entity_poly.type
_entity_poly.pdbx_seq_one_letter_code
_entity_poly.pdbx_strand_id
1 'polypeptide(L)'
;MKTKLTKRRIALIQLERSLAVLEDGDPVSALTLAGAAEEILGCFARRRGFPPCVELSAEGIGDIVERAGRARPPKKRLMAFLNFPRNHAKHQDDGRNVRVDFDWQGEAENMIFRAMLNHYNAFECFPADDRLRTWMRRIMPRQVA
;
A
#
# COMPACT_ATOMS: atom_id res chain seq x y z
N MET A 1 -22.38 -7.60 -21.72
CA MET A 1 -22.94 -8.27 -20.52
C MET A 1 -22.50 -7.50 -19.28
N LYS A 2 -23.38 -7.24 -18.29
CA LYS A 2 -23.01 -6.54 -17.04
C LYS A 2 -22.71 -7.55 -15.93
N THR A 3 -21.59 -7.41 -15.21
CA THR A 3 -21.21 -8.29 -14.09
C THR A 3 -21.20 -7.50 -12.79
N LYS A 4 -21.71 -8.08 -11.68
CA LYS A 4 -21.66 -7.47 -10.34
C LYS A 4 -20.44 -8.00 -9.58
N LEU A 5 -19.63 -7.10 -9.01
CA LEU A 5 -18.48 -7.43 -8.18
C LEU A 5 -18.61 -6.75 -6.80
N THR A 6 -18.19 -7.44 -5.75
CA THR A 6 -18.09 -6.84 -4.41
C THR A 6 -16.86 -5.93 -4.33
N LYS A 7 -16.87 -4.93 -3.44
CA LYS A 7 -15.69 -4.08 -3.20
C LYS A 7 -14.47 -4.89 -2.76
N ARG A 8 -14.68 -5.93 -1.95
CA ARG A 8 -13.61 -6.88 -1.58
C ARG A 8 -13.02 -7.57 -2.81
N ARG A 9 -13.87 -8.10 -3.71
CA ARG A 9 -13.36 -8.77 -4.92
C ARG A 9 -12.64 -7.80 -5.85
N ILE A 10 -13.14 -6.57 -6.00
CA ILE A 10 -12.45 -5.52 -6.76
C ILE A 10 -11.06 -5.28 -6.18
N ALA A 11 -10.93 -5.09 -4.86
CA ALA A 11 -9.62 -4.87 -4.24
C ALA A 11 -8.66 -6.06 -4.43
N LEU A 12 -9.16 -7.30 -4.32
CA LEU A 12 -8.35 -8.49 -4.55
C LEU A 12 -7.89 -8.60 -6.01
N ILE A 13 -8.75 -8.32 -6.99
CA ILE A 13 -8.35 -8.28 -8.40
C ILE A 13 -7.22 -7.27 -8.63
N GLN A 14 -7.35 -6.07 -8.04
CA GLN A 14 -6.35 -5.02 -8.16
C GLN A 14 -5.01 -5.43 -7.52
N LEU A 15 -5.05 -6.06 -6.34
CA LEU A 15 -3.88 -6.53 -5.61
C LEU A 15 -3.18 -7.71 -6.32
N GLU A 16 -3.96 -8.70 -6.77
CA GLU A 16 -3.47 -9.84 -7.57
C GLU A 16 -2.79 -9.33 -8.85
N ARG A 17 -3.43 -8.38 -9.54
CA ARG A 17 -2.87 -7.81 -10.78
C ARG A 17 -1.66 -6.92 -10.52
N SER A 18 -1.61 -6.17 -9.42
CA SER A 18 -0.44 -5.33 -9.11
C SER A 18 0.83 -6.17 -8.96
N LEU A 19 0.76 -7.34 -8.32
CA LEU A 19 1.93 -8.22 -8.22
C LEU A 19 2.34 -8.75 -9.59
N ALA A 20 1.39 -9.20 -10.41
CA ALA A 20 1.72 -9.70 -11.74
C ALA A 20 2.40 -8.64 -12.61
N VAL A 21 1.89 -7.41 -12.59
CA VAL A 21 2.46 -6.29 -13.36
C VAL A 21 3.83 -5.88 -12.83
N LEU A 22 4.04 -5.96 -11.51
CA LEU A 22 5.36 -5.74 -10.91
C LEU A 22 6.38 -6.80 -11.37
N GLU A 23 5.99 -8.07 -11.38
CA GLU A 23 6.84 -9.18 -11.85
C GLU A 23 7.15 -9.08 -13.35
N ASP A 24 6.26 -8.47 -14.13
CA ASP A 24 6.46 -8.16 -15.55
C ASP A 24 7.40 -6.93 -15.76
N GLY A 25 7.88 -6.29 -14.70
CA GLY A 25 8.82 -5.16 -14.76
C GLY A 25 8.17 -3.77 -14.92
N ASP A 26 6.88 -3.63 -14.60
CA ASP A 26 6.17 -2.34 -14.62
C ASP A 26 5.75 -1.90 -13.20
N PRO A 27 6.68 -1.33 -12.42
CA PRO A 27 6.40 -0.93 -11.04
C PRO A 27 5.44 0.26 -10.93
N VAL A 28 5.38 1.15 -11.93
CA VAL A 28 4.53 2.35 -11.88
C VAL A 28 3.05 1.96 -11.97
N SER A 29 2.71 1.07 -12.90
CA SER A 29 1.35 0.52 -13.00
C SER A 29 1.01 -0.33 -11.78
N ALA A 30 1.95 -1.15 -11.30
CA ALA A 30 1.77 -1.96 -10.10
C ALA A 30 1.43 -1.10 -8.87
N LEU A 31 2.17 -0.01 -8.64
CA LEU A 31 1.93 0.94 -7.56
C LEU A 31 0.51 1.53 -7.61
N THR A 32 0.02 1.86 -8.80
CA THR A 32 -1.31 2.43 -9.00
C THR A 32 -2.41 1.43 -8.62
N LEU A 33 -2.31 0.20 -9.12
CA LEU A 33 -3.27 -0.87 -8.84
C LEU A 33 -3.24 -1.27 -7.35
N ALA A 34 -2.05 -1.43 -6.77
CA ALA A 34 -1.87 -1.74 -5.36
C ALA A 34 -2.45 -0.63 -4.47
N GLY A 35 -2.25 0.64 -4.85
CA GLY A 35 -2.80 1.78 -4.13
C GLY A 35 -4.34 1.83 -4.14
N ALA A 36 -4.98 1.41 -5.23
CA ALA A 36 -6.44 1.27 -5.27
C ALA A 36 -6.92 0.13 -4.34
N ALA A 37 -6.20 -0.99 -4.31
CA ALA A 37 -6.49 -2.09 -3.39
C ALA A 37 -6.31 -1.65 -1.92
N GLU A 38 -5.21 -0.95 -1.61
CA GLU A 38 -4.87 -0.46 -0.26
C GLU A 38 -5.97 0.45 0.31
N GLU A 39 -6.50 1.38 -0.48
CA GLU A 39 -7.59 2.27 -0.05
C GLU A 39 -8.88 1.52 0.26
N ILE A 40 -9.28 0.59 -0.60
CA ILE A 40 -10.51 -0.19 -0.41
C ILE A 40 -10.37 -1.09 0.81
N LEU A 41 -9.23 -1.79 0.95
CA LEU A 41 -8.96 -2.69 2.07
C LEU A 41 -8.78 -1.91 3.37
N GLY A 42 -8.16 -0.73 3.34
CA GLY A 42 -8.06 0.18 4.49
C GLY A 42 -9.42 0.62 5.00
N CYS A 43 -10.39 0.88 4.11
CA CYS A 43 -11.77 1.12 4.52
C CYS A 43 -12.40 -0.08 5.25
N PHE A 44 -12.14 -1.30 4.80
CA PHE A 44 -12.62 -2.51 5.48
C PHE A 44 -11.94 -2.70 6.85
N ALA A 45 -10.61 -2.51 6.93
CA ALA A 45 -9.87 -2.59 8.19
C ALA A 45 -10.41 -1.59 9.22
N ARG A 46 -10.63 -0.34 8.81
CA ARG A 46 -11.21 0.70 9.67
C ARG A 46 -12.59 0.30 10.21
N ARG A 47 -13.44 -0.29 9.36
CA ARG A 47 -14.77 -0.79 9.78
C ARG A 47 -14.69 -1.93 10.79
N ARG A 48 -13.57 -2.66 10.84
CA ARG A 48 -13.29 -3.70 11.83
C ARG A 48 -12.58 -3.18 13.08
N GLY A 49 -12.40 -1.86 13.21
CA GLY A 49 -11.74 -1.24 14.36
C GLY A 49 -10.22 -1.16 14.24
N PHE A 50 -9.64 -1.53 13.10
CA PHE A 50 -8.20 -1.45 12.87
C PHE A 50 -7.85 -0.20 12.04
N PRO A 51 -6.88 0.62 12.45
CA PRO A 51 -6.41 1.71 11.61
C PRO A 51 -5.82 1.15 10.29
N PRO A 52 -6.06 1.81 9.15
CA PRO A 52 -5.38 1.47 7.90
C PRO A 52 -3.87 1.50 8.06
N CYS A 53 -3.15 0.65 7.32
CA CYS A 53 -1.70 0.50 7.43
C CYS A 53 -0.95 1.82 7.24
N VAL A 54 -1.41 2.70 6.33
CA VAL A 54 -0.81 4.03 6.15
C VAL A 54 -0.85 4.89 7.42
N GLU A 55 -1.90 4.75 8.23
CA GLU A 55 -2.01 5.48 9.48
C GLU A 55 -1.04 4.91 10.52
N LEU A 56 -0.92 3.58 10.61
CA LEU A 56 0.04 2.91 11.49
C LEU A 56 1.48 3.30 11.14
N SER A 57 1.82 3.29 9.85
CA SER A 57 3.13 3.75 9.38
C SER A 57 3.38 5.22 9.71
N ALA A 58 2.36 6.07 9.57
CA ALA A 58 2.48 7.48 9.93
C ALA A 58 2.71 7.67 11.44
N GLU A 59 2.03 6.90 12.30
CA GLU A 59 2.29 6.95 13.74
C GLU A 59 3.71 6.49 14.06
N GLY A 60 4.16 5.37 13.48
CA GLY A 60 5.51 4.83 13.72
C GLY A 60 6.61 5.80 13.31
N ILE A 61 6.46 6.49 12.17
CA ILE A 61 7.39 7.55 11.75
C ILE A 61 7.34 8.73 12.74
N GLY A 62 6.13 9.12 13.18
CA GLY A 62 5.96 10.19 14.16
C GLY A 62 6.69 9.90 15.48
N ASP A 63 6.57 8.67 15.97
CA ASP A 63 7.24 8.20 17.20
C ASP A 63 8.76 8.23 17.03
N ILE A 64 9.29 7.83 15.87
CA ILE A 64 10.74 7.89 15.57
C ILE A 64 11.23 9.35 15.57
N VAL A 65 10.50 10.26 14.94
CA VAL A 65 10.89 11.69 14.88
C VAL A 65 10.91 12.32 16.27
N GLU A 66 9.92 12.00 17.10
CA GLU A 66 9.84 12.47 18.48
C GLU A 66 10.99 11.93 19.34
N ARG A 67 11.30 10.63 19.22
CA ARG A 67 12.45 10.00 19.91
C ARG A 67 13.80 10.55 19.46
N ALA A 68 13.89 11.06 18.24
CA ALA A 68 15.06 11.77 17.73
C ALA A 68 15.16 13.23 18.23
N GLY A 69 14.30 13.66 19.17
CA GLY A 69 14.32 15.00 19.76
C GLY A 69 13.75 16.10 18.87
N ARG A 70 12.95 15.74 17.84
CA ARG A 70 12.34 16.69 16.92
C ARG A 70 10.84 16.78 17.14
N ALA A 71 10.25 17.93 16.80
CA ALA A 71 8.79 18.09 16.85
C ALA A 71 8.10 17.11 15.88
N ARG A 72 7.15 16.32 16.41
CA ARG A 72 6.35 15.37 15.63
C ARG A 72 5.54 16.10 14.55
N PRO A 73 5.69 15.77 13.26
CA PRO A 73 4.86 16.34 12.21
C PRO A 73 3.39 15.87 12.37
N PRO A 74 2.40 16.67 11.92
CA PRO A 74 1.01 16.24 11.93
C PRO A 74 0.83 14.93 11.16
N LYS A 75 0.04 13.99 11.70
CA LYS A 75 -0.24 12.68 11.07
C LYS A 75 -0.63 12.81 9.60
N LYS A 76 -1.50 13.77 9.27
CA LYS A 76 -1.93 14.05 7.89
C LYS A 76 -0.75 14.34 6.95
N ARG A 77 0.28 15.04 7.41
CA ARG A 77 1.49 15.35 6.63
C ARG A 77 2.34 14.09 6.42
N LEU A 78 2.47 13.24 7.44
CA LEU A 78 3.18 11.97 7.34
C LEU A 78 2.45 11.00 6.39
N MET A 79 1.13 10.93 6.45
CA MET A 79 0.33 10.16 5.49
C MET A 79 0.44 10.69 4.07
N ALA A 80 0.46 12.01 3.88
CA ALA A 80 0.68 12.63 2.58
C ALA A 80 2.06 12.26 2.01
N PHE A 81 3.10 12.29 2.86
CA PHE A 81 4.45 11.84 2.51
C PHE A 81 4.48 10.35 2.11
N LEU A 82 3.86 9.47 2.90
CA LEU A 82 3.78 8.03 2.59
C LEU A 82 2.99 7.68 1.33
N ASN A 83 2.09 8.55 0.88
CA ASN A 83 1.32 8.37 -0.35
C ASN A 83 1.86 9.20 -1.51
N PHE A 84 2.96 9.94 -1.30
CA PHE A 84 3.50 10.89 -2.26
C PHE A 84 3.86 10.23 -3.60
N PRO A 85 4.59 9.09 -3.63
CA PRO A 85 4.95 8.44 -4.90
C PRO A 85 3.72 7.96 -5.69
N ARG A 86 2.75 7.33 -4.99
CA ARG A 86 1.48 6.90 -5.60
C ARG A 86 0.69 8.07 -6.17
N ASN A 87 0.63 9.19 -5.45
CA ASN A 87 -0.09 10.37 -5.91
C ASN A 87 0.57 10.95 -7.17
N HIS A 88 1.90 11.06 -7.20
CA HIS A 88 2.63 11.48 -8.40
C HIS A 88 2.48 10.51 -9.59
N ALA A 89 2.30 9.22 -9.33
CA ALA A 89 2.05 8.25 -10.41
C ALA A 89 0.69 8.45 -11.11
N LYS A 90 -0.32 9.02 -10.43
CA LYS A 90 -1.69 9.16 -10.97
C LYS A 90 -2.15 10.61 -11.17
N HIS A 91 -1.44 11.59 -10.62
CA HIS A 91 -1.80 13.00 -10.67
C HIS A 91 -0.66 13.83 -11.26
N GLN A 92 -1.04 14.73 -12.17
CA GLN A 92 -0.22 15.88 -12.58
C GLN A 92 -0.84 17.08 -11.88
N ASP A 93 -0.14 17.66 -10.91
CA ASP A 93 -0.74 18.59 -9.95
C ASP A 93 -0.96 19.96 -10.61
N ASP A 94 0.12 20.65 -10.96
CA ASP A 94 0.12 21.97 -11.61
C ASP A 94 0.92 21.99 -12.92
N GLY A 95 1.29 20.81 -13.43
CA GLY A 95 2.11 20.66 -14.63
C GLY A 95 3.60 20.79 -14.39
N ARG A 96 4.07 21.03 -13.15
CA ARG A 96 5.50 21.18 -12.83
C ARG A 96 6.15 19.87 -12.40
N ASN A 97 5.38 18.86 -11.99
CA ASN A 97 5.89 17.51 -11.72
C ASN A 97 6.03 16.68 -13.01
N VAL A 98 6.69 17.25 -14.01
CA VAL A 98 6.92 16.62 -15.33
C VAL A 98 7.89 15.43 -15.22
N ARG A 99 8.80 15.48 -14.26
CA ARG A 99 9.74 14.40 -13.94
C ARG A 99 9.70 14.15 -12.44
N VAL A 100 9.60 12.88 -12.09
CA VAL A 100 9.62 12.40 -10.72
C VAL A 100 10.57 11.21 -10.65
N ASP A 101 11.33 11.13 -9.57
CA ASP A 101 12.37 10.13 -9.36
C ASP A 101 12.13 9.47 -8.01
N PHE A 102 11.78 8.19 -8.06
CA PHE A 102 11.49 7.35 -6.89
C PHE A 102 12.04 5.95 -7.14
N ASP A 103 12.29 5.21 -6.07
CA ASP A 103 12.46 3.76 -6.16
C ASP A 103 11.11 3.11 -6.45
N TRP A 104 10.70 3.12 -7.72
CA TRP A 104 9.39 2.62 -8.14
C TRP A 104 9.15 1.18 -7.73
N GLN A 105 10.20 0.34 -7.77
CA GLN A 105 10.12 -1.05 -7.35
C GLN A 105 9.79 -1.13 -5.86
N GLY A 106 10.58 -0.47 -5.01
CA GLY A 106 10.36 -0.45 -3.57
C GLY A 106 9.00 0.15 -3.19
N GLU A 107 8.57 1.22 -3.87
CA GLU A 107 7.28 1.86 -3.61
C GLU A 107 6.09 0.95 -3.97
N ALA A 108 6.17 0.23 -5.10
CA ALA A 108 5.16 -0.74 -5.48
C ALA A 108 5.10 -1.92 -4.49
N GLU A 109 6.25 -2.46 -4.09
CA GLU A 109 6.34 -3.54 -3.11
C GLU A 109 5.75 -3.14 -1.76
N ASN A 110 6.12 -1.95 -1.25
CA ASN A 110 5.57 -1.41 -0.02
C ASN A 110 4.05 -1.22 -0.10
N MET A 111 3.52 -0.75 -1.24
CA MET A 111 2.09 -0.57 -1.42
C MET A 111 1.33 -1.92 -1.46
N ILE A 112 1.87 -2.93 -2.14
CA ILE A 112 1.32 -4.30 -2.14
C ILE A 112 1.31 -4.86 -0.72
N PHE A 113 2.40 -4.69 0.02
CA PHE A 113 2.52 -5.15 1.40
C PHE A 113 1.48 -4.48 2.31
N ARG A 114 1.34 -3.15 2.25
CA ARG A 114 0.30 -2.41 3.00
C ARG A 114 -1.11 -2.90 2.68
N ALA A 115 -1.40 -3.17 1.40
CA ALA A 115 -2.69 -3.72 0.99
C ALA A 115 -2.94 -5.12 1.58
N MET A 116 -1.92 -6.00 1.60
CA MET A 116 -2.01 -7.32 2.23
C MET A 116 -2.26 -7.23 3.74
N LEU A 117 -1.58 -6.31 4.44
CA LEU A 117 -1.81 -6.07 5.88
C LEU A 117 -3.22 -5.52 6.15
N ASN A 118 -3.71 -4.60 5.31
CA ASN A 118 -5.09 -4.14 5.41
C ASN A 118 -6.10 -5.27 5.18
N HIS A 119 -5.83 -6.20 4.25
CA HIS A 119 -6.66 -7.39 4.09
C HIS A 119 -6.64 -8.27 5.34
N TYR A 120 -5.46 -8.51 5.93
CA TYR A 120 -5.34 -9.27 7.17
C TYR A 120 -6.13 -8.61 8.31
N ASN A 121 -5.98 -7.31 8.53
CA ASN A 121 -6.72 -6.59 9.57
C ASN A 121 -8.24 -6.59 9.32
N ALA A 122 -8.67 -6.60 8.06
CA ALA A 122 -10.09 -6.63 7.70
C ALA A 122 -10.74 -8.02 7.83
N PHE A 123 -9.99 -9.10 7.61
CA PHE A 123 -10.53 -10.44 7.40
C PHE A 123 -9.81 -11.55 8.17
N GLU A 124 -8.84 -11.22 9.02
CA GLU A 124 -8.05 -12.13 9.86
C GLU A 124 -7.33 -13.23 9.07
N CYS A 125 -7.04 -12.95 7.80
CA CYS A 125 -6.32 -13.85 6.90
C CYS A 125 -5.63 -13.06 5.79
N PHE A 126 -4.54 -13.61 5.25
CA PHE A 126 -3.94 -13.08 4.02
C PHE A 126 -4.79 -13.45 2.78
N PRO A 127 -4.68 -12.69 1.67
CA PRO A 127 -5.29 -13.06 0.39
C PRO A 127 -5.00 -14.52 0.03
N ALA A 128 -5.98 -15.24 -0.55
CA ALA A 128 -5.84 -16.67 -0.85
C ALA A 128 -4.90 -16.99 -2.02
N ASP A 129 -4.53 -15.98 -2.81
CA ASP A 129 -3.64 -16.13 -3.96
C ASP A 129 -2.22 -16.57 -3.53
N ASP A 130 -1.77 -17.70 -4.07
CA ASP A 130 -0.50 -18.32 -3.71
C ASP A 130 0.71 -17.50 -4.15
N ARG A 131 0.59 -16.71 -5.23
CA ARG A 131 1.67 -15.83 -5.70
C ARG A 131 1.91 -14.72 -4.69
N LEU A 132 0.85 -14.04 -4.24
CA LEU A 132 0.93 -13.03 -3.19
C LEU A 132 1.53 -13.59 -1.90
N ARG A 133 1.10 -14.78 -1.46
CA ARG A 133 1.65 -15.42 -0.26
C ARG A 133 3.11 -15.82 -0.40
N THR A 134 3.51 -16.30 -1.57
CA THR A 134 4.90 -16.69 -1.86
C THR A 134 5.80 -15.47 -1.95
N TRP A 135 5.35 -14.42 -2.65
CA TRP A 135 6.02 -13.14 -2.71
C TRP A 135 6.20 -12.53 -1.32
N MET A 136 5.15 -12.50 -0.49
CA MET A 136 5.21 -11.96 0.87
C MET A 136 6.24 -12.70 1.74
N ARG A 137 6.32 -14.03 1.65
CA ARG A 137 7.34 -14.83 2.36
C ARG A 137 8.76 -14.53 1.91
N ARG A 138 8.96 -14.10 0.66
CA ARG A 138 10.27 -13.72 0.14
C ARG A 138 10.72 -12.36 0.68
N ILE A 139 9.81 -11.39 0.75
CA ILE A 139 10.12 -10.02 1.18
C ILE A 139 10.08 -9.83 2.70
N MET A 140 9.38 -10.71 3.42
CA MET A 140 9.49 -10.85 4.87
C MET A 140 10.35 -12.07 5.18
N PRO A 141 11.70 -11.96 5.14
CA PRO A 141 12.54 -13.03 5.66
C PRO A 141 12.09 -13.28 7.10
N ARG A 142 11.89 -14.56 7.45
CA ARG A 142 11.57 -15.00 8.82
C ARG A 142 12.43 -14.16 9.76
N GLN A 143 11.79 -13.39 10.64
CA GLN A 143 12.49 -12.94 11.84
C GLN A 143 13.15 -14.20 12.42
N VAL A 144 14.46 -14.07 12.60
CA VAL A 144 15.36 -15.12 13.06
C VAL A 144 14.71 -15.93 14.19
N ALA A 145 14.84 -17.25 14.07
CA ALA A 145 14.52 -18.34 15.00
C ALA A 145 13.99 -17.96 16.40
#